data_AF-A0AAW4MX24-F1
#
_entry.id   AF-A0AAW4MX24-F1
#
_cell.length_a   1.000
_cell.length_b   1.000
_cell.length_c   1.000
_cell.angle_alpha   90.00
_cell.angle_beta   90.00
_cell.angle_gamma   90.00
#
_symmetry.space_group_name_H-M   'P 1'
#
loop_
_entity.id
_entity.type
_entity.pdbx_description
1 polymer ?
#
loop_
_entity_poly.entity_id
_entity_poly.type
_entity_poly.pdbx_seq_one_letter_code
_entity_poly.pdbx_strand_id
1 'polypeptide(L)'
;MKKIVLLLLSVLLTACTPSSTTNKNFINIKGTTLETRVPTPKGYIREQSDFAHFLQTYPLKENGSPILLYNGKKKWNQNAQIAVFKLPIENENLQQCADSVMRVYAEYY
;
A
#
# COMPACT_ATOMS: atom_id res chain seq x y z
N MET A 1 -47.48 0.44 40.35
CA MET A 1 -46.23 -0.29 40.66
C MET A 1 -45.73 -1.18 39.50
N LYS A 2 -46.58 -1.78 38.66
CA LYS A 2 -46.15 -2.60 37.50
C LYS A 2 -45.55 -1.82 36.31
N LYS A 3 -45.84 -0.51 36.18
CA LYS A 3 -45.32 0.34 35.09
C LYS A 3 -43.88 0.84 35.30
N ILE A 4 -43.38 0.82 36.54
CA ILE A 4 -42.02 1.30 36.89
C ILE A 4 -40.97 0.20 36.63
N VAL A 5 -41.34 -1.07 36.78
CA VAL A 5 -40.44 -2.21 36.48
C VAL A 5 -40.17 -2.36 34.98
N LEU A 6 -41.12 -1.95 34.12
CA LEU A 6 -40.95 -2.06 32.67
C LEU A 6 -39.97 -1.03 32.08
N LEU A 7 -39.69 0.07 32.78
CA LEU A 7 -38.82 1.15 32.27
C LEU A 7 -37.33 0.93 32.61
N LEU A 8 -37.02 0.04 33.55
CA LEU A 8 -35.64 -0.27 33.94
C LEU A 8 -35.03 -1.43 33.14
N LEU A 9 -35.84 -2.19 32.38
CA LEU A 9 -35.36 -3.30 31.55
C LEU A 9 -34.94 -2.86 30.13
N SER A 10 -35.29 -1.65 29.69
CA SER A 10 -34.92 -1.12 28.38
C SER A 10 -33.57 -0.38 28.35
N VAL A 11 -32.99 -0.07 29.50
CA VAL A 11 -31.75 0.74 29.62
C VAL A 11 -30.47 -0.11 29.66
N LEU A 12 -30.59 -1.44 29.70
CA LEU A 12 -29.45 -2.37 29.77
C LEU A 12 -29.01 -2.97 28.42
N LEU A 13 -29.60 -2.55 27.30
CA LEU A 13 -29.29 -3.08 25.96
C LEU A 13 -28.48 -2.12 25.06
N THR A 14 -28.10 -0.94 25.54
CA THR A 14 -27.36 0.06 24.72
C THR A 14 -25.91 0.24 25.15
N ALA A 15 -25.15 -0.86 25.28
CA ALA A 15 -23.70 -0.77 25.44
C ALA A 15 -22.96 -2.02 24.92
N CYS A 16 -23.19 -2.37 23.66
CA CYS A 16 -22.16 -3.07 22.89
C CYS A 16 -22.38 -2.78 21.41
N THR A 17 -21.98 -1.59 20.95
CA THR A 17 -21.68 -1.43 19.53
C THR A 17 -20.45 -2.30 19.25
N PRO A 18 -20.53 -3.31 18.38
CA PRO A 18 -19.32 -3.99 17.92
C PRO A 18 -18.43 -2.88 17.33
N SER A 19 -17.22 -2.75 17.88
CA SER A 19 -16.17 -1.95 17.27
C SER A 19 -16.08 -2.44 15.83
N SER A 20 -16.57 -1.64 14.88
CA SER A 20 -16.44 -1.96 13.47
C SER A 20 -14.95 -2.14 13.25
N THR A 21 -14.51 -3.37 13.01
CA THR A 21 -13.17 -3.68 12.53
C THR A 21 -13.07 -2.93 11.21
N THR A 22 -12.57 -1.69 11.28
CA THR A 22 -12.43 -0.83 10.12
C THR A 22 -11.37 -1.55 9.31
N ASN A 23 -11.80 -2.21 8.24
CA ASN A 23 -10.92 -2.82 7.27
C ASN A 23 -10.17 -1.65 6.62
N LYS A 24 -9.11 -1.18 7.29
CA LYS A 24 -8.32 -0.05 6.86
C LYS A 24 -7.57 -0.53 5.64
N ASN A 25 -8.10 -0.22 4.45
CA ASN A 25 -7.34 -0.32 3.23
C ASN A 25 -6.14 0.62 3.36
N PHE A 26 -4.97 0.04 3.65
CA PHE A 26 -3.70 0.75 3.77
C PHE A 26 -3.16 1.25 2.43
N ILE A 27 -3.86 0.94 1.32
CA ILE A 27 -3.51 1.34 -0.03
C ILE A 27 -4.72 1.87 -0.80
N ASN A 28 -4.44 2.77 -1.74
CA ASN A 28 -5.36 3.18 -2.79
C ASN A 28 -5.02 2.41 -4.08
N ILE A 29 -5.80 1.39 -4.40
CA ILE A 29 -5.53 0.50 -5.55
C ILE A 29 -5.52 1.21 -6.91
N LYS A 30 -6.11 2.40 -7.01
CA LYS A 30 -6.11 3.23 -8.24
C LYS A 30 -4.89 4.14 -8.34
N GLY A 31 -4.10 4.28 -7.27
CA GLY A 31 -2.89 5.10 -7.29
C GLY A 31 -1.86 4.56 -8.27
N THR A 32 -1.22 5.44 -9.03
CA THR A 32 -0.27 5.12 -10.10
C THR A 32 1.18 5.48 -9.74
N THR A 33 1.40 6.03 -8.56
CA THR A 33 2.70 6.44 -7.99
C THR A 33 2.77 5.99 -6.52
N LEU A 34 3.94 6.01 -5.87
CA LEU A 34 4.03 5.62 -4.46
C LEU A 34 3.21 6.54 -3.55
N GLU A 35 3.25 7.85 -3.81
CA GLU A 35 2.50 8.84 -3.03
C GLU A 35 0.98 8.63 -3.13
N THR A 36 0.47 8.24 -4.31
CA THR A 36 -0.96 8.03 -4.53
C THR A 36 -1.42 6.62 -4.15
N ARG A 37 -0.54 5.61 -4.24
CA ARG A 37 -0.84 4.20 -3.90
C ARG A 37 -0.83 3.97 -2.39
N VAL A 38 0.11 4.57 -1.67
CA VAL A 38 0.30 4.36 -0.23
C VAL A 38 0.00 5.69 0.47
N PRO A 39 -1.16 5.91 1.10
CA PRO A 39 -1.39 7.12 1.87
C PRO A 39 -0.48 7.18 3.10
N THR A 40 -0.13 8.39 3.57
CA THR A 40 0.60 8.53 4.84
C THR A 40 -0.32 8.18 6.01
N PRO A 41 0.21 7.54 7.07
CA PRO A 41 -0.53 7.39 8.33
C PRO A 41 -0.90 8.76 8.92
N LYS A 42 -1.95 8.78 9.75
CA LYS A 42 -2.40 10.02 10.42
C LYS A 42 -1.24 10.63 11.24
N GLY A 43 -0.95 11.90 10.99
CA GLY A 43 0.09 12.66 11.68
C GLY A 43 1.49 12.55 11.06
N TYR A 44 1.64 11.83 9.96
CA TYR A 44 2.91 11.69 9.23
C TYR A 44 2.89 12.46 7.92
N ILE A 45 4.04 13.06 7.59
CA ILE A 45 4.32 13.71 6.31
C ILE A 45 5.40 12.91 5.56
N ARG A 46 5.42 13.02 4.24
CA ARG A 46 6.47 12.41 3.42
C ARG A 46 7.72 13.29 3.44
N GLU A 47 8.87 12.65 3.30
CA GLU A 47 10.14 13.33 3.02
C GLU A 47 10.01 14.15 1.73
N GLN A 48 10.57 15.36 1.72
CA GLN A 48 10.39 16.34 0.65
C GLN A 48 11.67 16.63 -0.15
N SER A 49 12.77 15.94 0.12
CA SER A 49 13.96 16.06 -0.74
C SER A 49 13.64 15.71 -2.19
N ASP A 50 14.38 16.33 -3.13
CA ASP A 50 14.21 16.14 -4.57
C ASP A 50 14.26 14.64 -4.96
N PHE A 51 15.20 13.89 -4.39
CA PHE A 51 15.29 12.45 -4.61
C PHE A 51 14.08 11.68 -4.06
N ALA A 52 13.57 12.06 -2.89
CA ALA A 52 12.38 11.45 -2.33
C ALA A 52 11.15 11.74 -3.22
N HIS A 53 11.02 12.96 -3.72
CA HIS A 53 9.95 13.32 -4.65
C HIS A 53 10.02 12.54 -5.96
N PHE A 54 11.22 12.37 -6.53
CA PHE A 54 11.46 11.52 -7.70
C PHE A 54 10.95 10.09 -7.49
N LEU A 55 11.32 9.44 -6.37
CA LEU A 55 10.84 8.09 -6.08
C LEU A 55 9.32 8.04 -5.83
N GLN A 56 8.79 9.06 -5.14
CA GLN A 56 7.38 9.12 -4.77
C GLN A 56 6.46 9.24 -5.99
N THR A 57 6.92 9.94 -7.02
CA THR A 57 6.19 10.22 -8.27
C THR A 57 6.53 9.23 -9.39
N TYR A 58 7.55 8.38 -9.22
CA TYR A 58 7.92 7.39 -10.24
C TYR A 58 6.73 6.47 -10.58
N PRO A 59 6.41 6.26 -11.88
CA PRO A 59 5.26 5.47 -12.28
C PRO A 59 5.29 4.02 -11.76
N LEU A 60 4.14 3.54 -11.32
CA LEU A 60 3.91 2.16 -10.92
C LEU A 60 3.11 1.40 -11.98
N LYS A 61 3.25 0.07 -11.98
CA LYS A 61 2.29 -0.81 -12.64
C LYS A 61 0.96 -0.84 -11.86
N GLU A 62 -0.08 -1.34 -12.50
CA GLU A 62 -1.39 -1.52 -11.89
C GLU A 62 -1.32 -2.36 -10.61
N ASN A 63 -2.21 -2.09 -9.65
CA ASN A 63 -2.26 -2.86 -8.42
C ASN A 63 -2.50 -4.36 -8.70
N GLY A 64 -1.74 -5.22 -8.03
CA GLY A 64 -1.81 -6.67 -8.25
C GLY A 64 -1.04 -7.16 -9.48
N SER A 65 -0.27 -6.30 -10.16
CA SER A 65 0.65 -6.74 -11.22
C SER A 65 1.59 -7.84 -10.71
N PRO A 66 1.76 -8.94 -11.44
CA PRO A 66 2.56 -10.06 -10.97
C PRO A 66 4.04 -9.71 -10.96
N ILE A 67 4.76 -10.26 -9.97
CA ILE A 67 6.22 -10.26 -9.99
C ILE A 67 6.69 -11.45 -10.78
N LEU A 68 7.41 -11.19 -11.86
CA LEU A 68 7.97 -12.22 -12.72
C LEU A 68 9.46 -12.37 -12.43
N LEU A 69 9.94 -13.60 -12.53
CA LEU A 69 11.35 -13.91 -12.69
C LEU A 69 11.76 -13.57 -14.12
N TYR A 70 13.07 -13.45 -14.36
CA TYR A 70 13.61 -13.18 -15.70
C TYR A 70 13.05 -14.11 -16.79
N ASN A 71 12.83 -15.38 -16.47
CA ASN A 71 12.26 -16.36 -17.39
C ASN A 71 10.72 -16.25 -17.60
N GLY A 72 10.10 -15.15 -17.17
CA GLY A 72 8.67 -14.88 -17.29
C GLY A 72 7.77 -15.65 -16.31
N LYS A 73 8.29 -16.60 -15.52
CA LYS A 73 7.50 -17.30 -14.51
C LYS A 73 7.21 -16.39 -13.33
N LYS A 74 6.05 -16.54 -12.69
CA LYS A 74 5.75 -15.82 -11.44
C LYS A 74 6.77 -16.20 -10.36
N LYS A 75 7.30 -15.21 -9.65
CA LYS A 75 8.09 -15.43 -8.43
C LYS A 75 7.23 -16.16 -7.40
N TRP A 76 7.81 -17.12 -6.69
CA TRP A 76 7.07 -17.98 -5.75
C TRP A 76 6.27 -17.18 -4.70
N ASN A 77 6.83 -16.05 -4.24
CA ASN A 77 6.17 -15.15 -3.30
C ASN A 77 5.63 -13.94 -4.06
N GLN A 78 4.31 -13.88 -4.21
CA GLN A 78 3.59 -12.75 -4.78
C GLN A 78 3.03 -11.79 -3.72
N ASN A 79 3.27 -12.05 -2.43
CA ASN A 79 2.69 -11.28 -1.32
C ASN A 79 3.74 -10.43 -0.59
N ALA A 80 5.00 -10.47 -0.99
CA ALA A 80 6.09 -9.73 -0.35
C ALA A 80 6.13 -8.24 -0.73
N GLN A 81 5.38 -7.84 -1.76
CA GLN A 81 5.43 -6.52 -2.35
C GLN A 81 4.02 -5.93 -2.47
N ILE A 82 3.93 -4.62 -2.30
CA ILE A 82 2.67 -3.87 -2.36
C ILE A 82 2.48 -3.12 -3.69
N ALA A 83 3.57 -2.88 -4.40
CA ALA A 83 3.61 -2.14 -5.66
C ALA A 83 4.83 -2.57 -6.48
N VAL A 84 4.79 -2.27 -7.78
CA VAL A 84 5.86 -2.58 -8.73
C VAL A 84 6.12 -1.33 -9.55
N PHE A 85 7.36 -0.83 -9.58
CA PHE A 85 7.72 0.27 -10.45
C PHE A 85 7.53 -0.13 -11.92
N LYS A 86 7.09 0.83 -12.74
CA LYS A 86 7.06 0.73 -14.19
C LYS A 86 8.42 1.14 -14.79
N LEU A 87 9.50 0.72 -14.13
CA LEU A 87 10.87 0.86 -14.61
C LEU A 87 11.01 -0.01 -15.88
N PRO A 88 11.45 0.54 -17.02
CA PRO A 88 11.73 -0.26 -18.21
C PRO A 88 12.86 -1.25 -17.90
N ILE A 89 12.68 -2.54 -18.18
CA ILE A 89 13.70 -3.57 -17.96
C ILE A 89 14.04 -4.19 -19.29
N GLU A 90 15.34 -4.34 -19.57
CA GLU A 90 15.83 -5.04 -20.75
C GLU A 90 15.48 -6.52 -20.70
N ASN A 91 15.37 -7.16 -21.86
CA ASN A 91 15.12 -8.60 -21.93
C ASN A 91 16.41 -9.42 -21.73
N GLU A 92 17.24 -9.01 -20.77
CA GLU A 92 18.54 -9.63 -20.45
C GLU A 92 18.66 -9.90 -18.95
N ASN A 93 19.28 -11.03 -18.58
CA ASN A 93 19.42 -11.45 -17.18
C ASN A 93 20.65 -10.80 -16.50
N LEU A 94 20.74 -9.47 -16.57
CA LEU A 94 21.92 -8.71 -16.13
C LEU A 94 21.66 -7.84 -14.90
N GLN A 95 20.42 -7.39 -14.68
CA GLN A 95 20.10 -6.47 -13.61
C GLN A 95 19.85 -7.22 -12.29
N GLN A 96 20.81 -7.16 -11.37
CA GLN A 96 20.68 -7.67 -10.01
C GLN A 96 20.04 -6.62 -9.07
N CYS A 97 19.85 -7.00 -7.81
CA CYS A 97 19.22 -6.14 -6.81
C CYS A 97 19.99 -4.83 -6.57
N ALA A 98 21.33 -4.88 -6.48
CA ALA A 98 22.16 -3.70 -6.30
C ALA A 98 22.12 -2.80 -7.55
N ASP A 99 22.17 -3.38 -8.75
CA ASP A 99 22.11 -2.66 -10.02
C ASP A 99 20.80 -1.88 -10.17
N SER A 100 19.70 -2.43 -9.65
CA SER A 100 18.40 -1.75 -9.66
C SER A 100 18.41 -0.48 -8.82
N VAL A 101 19.08 -0.49 -7.66
CA VAL A 101 19.20 0.70 -6.80
C VAL A 101 20.13 1.72 -7.45
N MET A 102 21.28 1.28 -7.96
CA MET A 102 22.23 2.14 -8.64
C MET A 102 21.62 2.81 -9.87
N ARG A 103 20.83 2.05 -10.65
CA ARG A 103 20.11 2.57 -11.81
C ARG A 103 19.07 3.62 -11.42
N VAL A 104 18.22 3.33 -10.43
CA VAL A 104 17.20 4.30 -9.99
C VAL A 104 17.85 5.59 -9.49
N TYR A 105 18.99 5.49 -8.81
CA TYR A 105 19.76 6.66 -8.42
C TYR A 105 20.37 7.39 -9.62
N ALA A 106 20.91 6.66 -10.60
CA ALA A 106 21.45 7.25 -11.83
C ALA A 106 20.38 7.91 -12.72
N GLU A 107 19.15 7.39 -12.75
CA GLU A 107 18.01 8.00 -13.49
C GLU A 107 17.53 9.31 -12.86
N TYR A 108 17.90 9.60 -11.60
CA TYR A 108 17.58 10.85 -10.93
C TYR A 108 18.56 11.99 -11.25
N TYR A 109 19.83 11.68 -11.55
CA TYR A 109 20.87 12.66 -11.90
C TYR A 109 20.85 13.00 -13.40
#